data_AF-A0A975AAN2-F1
#
_entry.id   AF-A0A975AAN2-F1
#
_cell.length_a   1.000
_cell.length_b   1.000
_cell.length_c   1.000
_cell.angle_alpha   90.00
_cell.angle_beta   90.00
_cell.angle_gamma   90.00
#
_symmetry.space_group_name_H-M   'P 1'
#
loop_
_entity.id
_entity.type
_entity.pdbx_description
1 polymer ?
#
loop_
_entity_poly.entity_id
_entity_poly.type
_entity_poly.pdbx_seq_one_letter_code
_entity_poly.pdbx_strand_id
1 'polypeptide(L)'
;MSGATAASAVRARRRPDPARRRLAGAVTMVLLGSFLPWIDTAVGSVSGARGAGLWTFYAAMLGLAAVLIPLRRVAAVHATVFAATAVVVPVWQVLHLLTLVGMNGWVPGPGLVLVLGGGVLGATAAAQLFGPAATTTSTGPSSSSRTSRD
;
A
#
# COMPACT_ATOMS: atom_id res chain seq x y z
N MET A 1 21.41 29.25 29.38
CA MET A 1 20.54 28.04 29.32
C MET A 1 19.68 28.12 28.06
N SER A 2 20.21 27.77 26.86
CA SER A 2 19.50 27.96 25.57
C SER A 2 19.64 26.76 24.62
N GLY A 3 19.76 25.54 25.14
CA GLY A 3 19.95 24.32 24.32
C GLY A 3 18.70 23.46 24.13
N ALA A 4 17.65 23.66 24.93
CA ALA A 4 16.50 22.74 24.97
C ALA A 4 15.50 22.93 23.81
N THR A 5 15.36 24.15 23.27
CA THR A 5 14.41 24.48 22.21
C THR A 5 14.85 23.98 20.83
N ALA A 6 16.15 24.00 20.52
CA ALA A 6 16.69 23.51 19.25
C ALA A 6 16.61 21.98 19.12
N ALA A 7 16.76 21.25 20.23
CA ALA A 7 16.68 19.78 20.24
C ALA A 7 15.24 19.25 20.01
N SER A 8 14.22 20.00 20.42
CA SER A 8 12.81 19.66 20.18
C SER A 8 12.44 19.79 18.69
N ALA A 9 12.91 20.86 18.02
CA ALA A 9 12.68 21.10 16.60
C ALA A 9 13.36 20.03 15.70
N VAL A 10 14.51 19.50 16.12
CA VAL A 10 15.23 18.41 15.42
C VAL A 10 14.67 17.02 15.73
N ARG A 11 13.92 16.83 16.83
CA ARG A 11 13.30 15.54 17.18
C ARG A 11 11.95 15.31 16.50
N ALA A 12 11.36 16.35 15.92
CA ALA A 12 10.33 16.27 14.88
C ALA A 12 10.89 15.75 13.53
N ARG A 13 11.94 14.89 13.58
CA ARG A 13 12.38 14.02 12.49
C ARG A 13 11.17 13.21 12.04
N ARG A 14 10.56 13.67 10.95
CA ARG A 14 9.52 13.05 10.10
C ARG A 14 9.19 11.63 10.56
N ARG A 15 8.19 11.52 11.42
CA ARG A 15 7.57 10.22 11.70
C ARG A 15 7.10 9.69 10.34
N PRO A 16 7.56 8.52 9.88
CA PRO A 16 7.19 8.04 8.56
C PRO A 16 5.67 7.89 8.52
N ASP A 17 5.05 8.62 7.59
CA ASP A 17 3.60 8.65 7.41
C ASP A 17 3.07 7.21 7.38
N PRO A 18 2.15 6.83 8.29
CA PRO A 18 1.66 5.46 8.38
C PRO A 18 1.07 4.96 7.06
N ALA A 19 0.49 5.87 6.25
CA ALA A 19 0.00 5.53 4.91
C ALA A 19 1.14 5.16 3.95
N ARG A 20 2.26 5.88 3.99
CA ARG A 20 3.46 5.58 3.17
C ARG A 20 4.10 4.26 3.56
N ARG A 21 4.13 3.92 4.85
CA ARG A 21 4.65 2.62 5.32
C ARG A 21 3.77 1.46 4.83
N ARG A 22 2.45 1.60 4.89
CA ARG A 22 1.50 0.61 4.36
C ARG A 22 1.65 0.45 2.84
N LEU A 23 1.79 1.55 2.12
CA LEU A 23 2.02 1.54 0.67
C LEU A 23 3.34 0.85 0.31
N ALA A 24 4.43 1.11 1.05
CA ALA A 24 5.70 0.42 0.84
C ALA A 24 5.57 -1.11 1.07
N GLY A 25 4.88 -1.52 2.14
CA GLY A 25 4.57 -2.93 2.38
C GLY A 25 3.74 -3.57 1.25
N ALA A 26 2.73 -2.85 0.77
CA ALA A 26 1.89 -3.26 -0.35
C ALA A 26 2.71 -3.46 -1.63
N VAL A 27 3.57 -2.49 -1.96
CA VAL A 27 4.47 -2.55 -3.13
C VAL A 27 5.40 -3.76 -3.04
N THR A 28 6.02 -4.00 -1.88
CA THR A 28 6.88 -5.17 -1.67
C THR A 28 6.13 -6.48 -1.86
N MET A 29 4.91 -6.60 -1.32
CA MET A 29 4.07 -7.79 -1.56
C MET A 29 3.77 -8.00 -3.04
N VAL A 30 3.38 -6.96 -3.78
CA VAL A 30 3.08 -7.11 -5.20
C VAL A 30 4.33 -7.43 -6.01
N LEU A 31 5.49 -6.83 -5.68
CA LEU A 31 6.76 -7.14 -6.36
C LEU A 31 7.14 -8.60 -6.21
N LEU A 32 7.13 -9.13 -4.99
CA LEU A 32 7.46 -10.53 -4.74
C LEU A 32 6.41 -11.46 -5.36
N GLY A 33 5.12 -11.13 -5.19
CA GLY A 33 4.02 -11.95 -5.67
C GLY A 33 3.93 -12.04 -7.19
N SER A 34 4.46 -11.04 -7.91
CA SER A 34 4.48 -11.02 -9.37
C SER A 34 5.39 -12.11 -9.99
N PHE A 35 6.45 -12.52 -9.27
CA PHE A 35 7.37 -13.56 -9.73
C PHE A 35 7.04 -14.95 -9.17
N LEU A 36 6.30 -15.02 -8.07
CA LEU A 36 5.85 -16.28 -7.49
C LEU A 36 4.89 -17.05 -8.41
N PRO A 37 4.70 -18.36 -8.17
CA PRO A 37 3.65 -19.15 -8.82
C PRO A 37 2.29 -18.48 -8.66
N TRP A 38 1.64 -18.18 -9.79
CA TRP A 38 0.26 -17.68 -9.81
C TRP A 38 -0.71 -18.82 -9.97
N ILE A 39 -0.34 -19.87 -10.69
CA ILE A 39 -1.19 -21.01 -10.96
C ILE A 39 -0.35 -22.26 -10.68
N ASP A 40 -0.83 -23.09 -9.79
CA ASP A 40 -0.27 -24.41 -9.56
C ASP A 40 -1.16 -25.45 -10.22
N THR A 41 -0.57 -26.30 -11.05
CA THR A 41 -1.26 -27.42 -11.72
C THR A 41 -0.54 -28.73 -11.40
N ALA A 42 -1.22 -29.87 -11.58
CA ALA A 42 -0.62 -31.19 -11.35
C ALA A 42 0.64 -31.46 -12.20
N VAL A 43 0.80 -30.73 -13.31
CA VAL A 43 1.92 -30.87 -14.26
C VAL A 43 3.05 -29.86 -13.96
N GLY A 44 2.80 -28.88 -13.09
CA GLY A 44 3.77 -27.89 -12.67
C GLY A 44 3.18 -26.51 -12.36
N SER A 45 4.03 -25.64 -11.83
CA SER A 45 3.69 -24.28 -11.43
C SER A 45 4.01 -23.27 -12.54
N VAL A 46 3.05 -22.39 -12.84
CA VAL A 46 3.25 -21.27 -13.75
C VAL A 46 3.50 -20.00 -12.95
N SER A 47 4.71 -19.47 -13.09
CA SER A 47 5.07 -18.16 -12.51
C SER A 47 4.23 -17.05 -13.14
N GLY A 48 3.79 -16.10 -12.31
CA GLY A 48 3.11 -14.89 -12.78
C GLY A 48 3.94 -14.10 -13.81
N ALA A 49 5.27 -14.15 -13.72
CA ALA A 49 6.17 -13.43 -14.61
C ALA A 49 6.08 -13.88 -16.07
N ARG A 50 5.52 -15.06 -16.36
CA ARG A 50 5.25 -15.52 -17.73
C ARG A 50 4.05 -14.85 -18.39
N GLY A 51 3.28 -14.06 -17.66
CA GLY A 51 2.08 -13.40 -18.20
C GLY A 51 1.63 -12.21 -17.35
N ALA A 52 0.47 -12.35 -16.72
CA ALA A 52 -0.22 -11.28 -15.99
C ALA A 52 0.59 -10.65 -14.83
N GLY A 53 1.58 -11.37 -14.27
CA GLY A 53 2.45 -10.85 -13.22
C GLY A 53 3.39 -9.73 -13.68
N LEU A 54 3.74 -9.63 -14.96
CA LEU A 54 4.50 -8.50 -15.50
C LEU A 54 3.74 -7.17 -15.38
N TRP A 55 2.43 -7.21 -15.61
CA TRP A 55 1.57 -6.04 -15.47
C TRP A 55 1.51 -5.55 -14.02
N THR A 56 1.40 -6.47 -13.06
CA THR A 56 1.38 -6.13 -11.64
C THR A 56 2.74 -5.65 -11.15
N PHE A 57 3.84 -6.16 -11.74
CA PHE A 57 5.19 -5.64 -11.51
C PHE A 57 5.33 -4.19 -12.01
N TYR A 58 4.90 -3.88 -13.23
CA TYR A 58 4.91 -2.50 -13.73
C TYR A 58 4.02 -1.57 -12.89
N ALA A 59 2.85 -2.05 -12.46
CA ALA A 59 2.01 -1.32 -11.51
C ALA A 59 2.71 -1.09 -10.17
N ALA A 60 3.48 -2.06 -9.67
CA ALA A 60 4.25 -1.90 -8.44
C ALA A 60 5.36 -0.86 -8.57
N MET A 61 5.95 -0.67 -9.76
CA MET A 61 6.85 0.47 -10.01
C MET A 61 6.14 1.82 -9.89
N LEU A 62 4.88 1.92 -10.35
CA LEU A 62 4.05 3.12 -10.13
C LEU A 62 3.74 3.32 -8.64
N GLY A 63 3.46 2.23 -7.92
CA GLY A 63 3.28 2.25 -6.47
C GLY A 63 4.56 2.69 -5.74
N LEU A 64 5.73 2.26 -6.20
CA LEU A 64 7.02 2.69 -5.66
C LEU A 64 7.26 4.17 -5.91
N ALA A 65 6.92 4.69 -7.10
CA ALA A 65 6.93 6.12 -7.38
C ALA A 65 6.01 6.90 -6.42
N ALA A 66 4.81 6.37 -6.12
CA ALA A 66 3.89 6.96 -5.16
C ALA A 66 4.46 7.04 -3.73
N VAL A 67 5.29 6.07 -3.32
CA VAL A 67 5.98 6.10 -2.02
C VAL A 67 7.00 7.24 -1.95
N LEU A 68 7.72 7.49 -3.05
CA LEU A 68 8.80 8.47 -3.13
C LEU A 68 8.30 9.91 -3.30
N ILE A 69 7.20 10.13 -4.02
CA ILE A 69 6.70 11.47 -4.34
C ILE A 69 6.20 12.19 -3.05
N PRO A 70 6.65 13.44 -2.78
CA PRO A 70 6.20 14.20 -1.62
C PRO A 70 4.79 14.80 -1.79
N LEU A 71 4.32 14.98 -3.04
CA LEU A 71 2.98 15.54 -3.35
C LEU A 71 1.88 14.51 -3.09
N ARG A 72 1.11 14.71 -2.02
CA ARG A 72 0.04 13.79 -1.57
C ARG A 72 -0.96 13.42 -2.67
N ARG A 73 -1.41 14.38 -3.48
CA ARG A 73 -2.40 14.13 -4.55
C ARG A 73 -1.83 13.27 -5.67
N VAL A 74 -0.60 13.54 -6.12
CA VAL A 74 0.06 12.77 -7.17
C VAL A 74 0.36 11.36 -6.69
N ALA A 75 0.87 11.23 -5.45
CA ALA A 75 1.08 9.93 -4.81
C ALA A 75 -0.23 9.13 -4.70
N ALA A 76 -1.33 9.78 -4.31
CA ALA A 76 -2.63 9.12 -4.21
C ALA A 76 -3.13 8.58 -5.55
N VAL A 77 -3.02 9.35 -6.64
CA VAL A 77 -3.40 8.89 -7.99
C VAL A 77 -2.58 7.66 -8.41
N HIS A 78 -1.26 7.71 -8.25
CA HIS A 78 -0.39 6.57 -8.60
C HIS A 78 -0.68 5.35 -7.72
N ALA A 79 -0.93 5.55 -6.43
CA ALA A 79 -1.32 4.49 -5.51
C ALA A 79 -2.68 3.86 -5.89
N THR A 80 -3.64 4.65 -6.40
CA THR A 80 -4.92 4.13 -6.89
C THR A 80 -4.74 3.29 -8.15
N VAL A 81 -3.95 3.76 -9.12
CA VAL A 81 -3.67 2.99 -10.35
C VAL A 81 -2.95 1.68 -10.01
N PHE A 82 -1.97 1.73 -9.11
CA PHE A 82 -1.30 0.56 -8.57
C PHE A 82 -2.30 -0.42 -7.93
N ALA A 83 -3.11 0.06 -6.98
CA ALA A 83 -4.06 -0.76 -6.24
C ALA A 83 -5.13 -1.37 -7.16
N ALA A 84 -5.67 -0.59 -8.10
CA ALA A 84 -6.64 -1.06 -9.07
C ALA A 84 -6.05 -2.18 -9.93
N THR A 85 -4.84 -1.99 -10.47
CA THR A 85 -4.18 -3.01 -11.30
C THR A 85 -3.87 -4.27 -10.50
N ALA A 86 -3.37 -4.12 -9.27
CA ALA A 86 -3.04 -5.22 -8.38
C ALA A 86 -4.26 -6.02 -7.88
N VAL A 87 -5.49 -5.51 -8.04
CA VAL A 87 -6.72 -6.26 -7.74
C VAL A 87 -7.37 -6.79 -9.02
N VAL A 88 -7.52 -5.95 -10.04
CA VAL A 88 -8.22 -6.31 -11.28
C VAL A 88 -7.52 -7.44 -12.02
N VAL A 89 -6.18 -7.38 -12.15
CA VAL A 89 -5.41 -8.39 -12.88
C VAL A 89 -5.54 -9.79 -12.25
N PRO A 90 -5.28 -10.00 -10.95
CA PRO A 90 -5.43 -11.33 -10.35
C PRO A 90 -6.88 -11.83 -10.35
N VAL A 91 -7.87 -10.94 -10.13
CA VAL A 91 -9.30 -11.33 -10.20
C VAL A 91 -9.68 -11.74 -11.61
N TRP A 92 -9.29 -10.97 -12.62
CA TRP A 92 -9.52 -11.31 -14.02
C TRP A 92 -8.85 -12.62 -14.40
N GLN A 93 -7.61 -12.86 -13.96
CA GLN A 93 -6.89 -14.11 -14.23
C GLN A 93 -7.66 -15.33 -13.68
N VAL A 94 -8.14 -15.26 -12.44
CA VAL A 94 -8.92 -16.33 -11.82
C VAL A 94 -10.22 -16.56 -12.58
N LEU A 95 -10.97 -15.51 -12.90
CA LEU A 95 -12.21 -15.62 -13.68
C LEU A 95 -11.97 -16.18 -15.08
N HIS A 96 -10.88 -15.78 -15.74
CA HIS A 96 -10.53 -16.27 -17.07
C HIS A 96 -10.20 -17.76 -17.06
N LEU A 97 -9.46 -18.24 -16.06
CA LEU A 97 -9.19 -19.68 -15.91
C LEU A 97 -10.47 -20.47 -15.57
N LEU A 98 -11.32 -19.91 -14.72
CA LEU A 98 -12.62 -20.50 -14.40
C LEU A 98 -13.50 -20.64 -15.66
N THR A 99 -13.49 -19.65 -16.56
CA THR A 99 -14.27 -19.73 -17.82
C THR A 99 -13.64 -20.64 -18.86
N LEU A 100 -12.31 -20.79 -18.85
CA LEU A 100 -11.58 -21.65 -19.80
C LEU A 100 -11.63 -23.13 -19.44
N VAL A 101 -11.35 -23.47 -18.17
CA VAL A 101 -11.12 -24.86 -17.72
C VAL A 101 -11.92 -25.24 -16.47
N GLY A 102 -12.80 -24.36 -15.99
CA GLY A 102 -13.52 -24.58 -14.73
C GLY A 102 -12.56 -24.64 -13.55
N MET A 103 -12.83 -25.52 -12.58
CA MET A 103 -11.94 -25.81 -11.45
C MET A 103 -11.06 -27.06 -11.68
N ASN A 104 -10.88 -27.49 -12.94
CA ASN A 104 -10.21 -28.75 -13.22
C ASN A 104 -8.68 -28.61 -13.10
N GLY A 105 -8.12 -29.12 -12.01
CA GLY A 105 -6.69 -29.46 -11.90
C GLY A 105 -5.74 -28.28 -11.71
N TRP A 106 -6.25 -27.09 -11.38
CA TRP A 106 -5.45 -25.93 -11.04
C TRP A 106 -5.91 -25.31 -9.72
N VAL A 107 -4.96 -24.71 -8.99
CA VAL A 107 -5.23 -23.93 -7.79
C VAL A 107 -4.52 -22.58 -7.87
N PRO A 108 -5.13 -21.51 -7.35
CA PRO A 108 -4.47 -20.21 -7.29
C PRO A 108 -3.26 -20.30 -6.36
N GLY A 109 -2.09 -19.97 -6.92
CA GLY A 109 -0.82 -20.06 -6.22
C GLY A 109 -0.61 -18.90 -5.23
N PRO A 110 0.46 -18.99 -4.41
CA PRO A 110 0.77 -17.98 -3.39
C PRO A 110 1.02 -16.60 -3.98
N GLY A 111 1.52 -16.50 -5.22
CA GLY A 111 1.76 -15.23 -5.91
C GLY A 111 0.48 -14.44 -6.14
N LEU A 112 -0.61 -15.10 -6.57
CA LEU A 112 -1.92 -14.47 -6.75
C LEU A 112 -2.44 -13.88 -5.44
N VAL A 113 -2.34 -14.65 -4.36
CA VAL A 113 -2.80 -14.23 -3.03
C VAL A 113 -1.99 -13.04 -2.53
N LEU A 114 -0.66 -13.08 -2.72
CA LEU A 114 0.24 -12.01 -2.29
C LEU A 114 -0.02 -10.70 -3.06
N VAL A 115 -0.23 -10.79 -4.37
CA VAL A 115 -0.54 -9.63 -5.23
C VAL A 115 -1.90 -9.05 -4.87
N LEU A 116 -2.93 -9.89 -4.72
CA LEU A 116 -4.27 -9.43 -4.33
C LEU A 116 -4.25 -8.79 -2.93
N GLY A 117 -3.58 -9.41 -1.96
CA GLY A 117 -3.42 -8.87 -0.62
C GLY A 117 -2.66 -7.54 -0.62
N GLY A 118 -1.59 -7.44 -1.41
CA GLY A 118 -0.86 -6.19 -1.64
C GLY A 118 -1.72 -5.12 -2.31
N GLY A 119 -2.57 -5.49 -3.27
CA GLY A 119 -3.52 -4.59 -3.92
C GLY A 119 -4.56 -4.01 -2.95
N VAL A 120 -5.15 -4.85 -2.10
CA VAL A 120 -6.09 -4.42 -1.05
C VAL A 120 -5.39 -3.50 -0.05
N LEU A 121 -4.20 -3.87 0.42
CA LEU A 121 -3.42 -3.01 1.31
C LEU A 121 -3.08 -1.67 0.64
N GLY A 122 -2.71 -1.69 -0.64
CA GLY A 122 -2.47 -0.50 -1.46
C GLY A 122 -3.72 0.38 -1.59
N ALA A 123 -4.89 -0.21 -1.78
CA ALA A 123 -6.16 0.52 -1.84
C ALA A 123 -6.46 1.23 -0.52
N THR A 124 -6.24 0.57 0.63
CA THR A 124 -6.40 1.22 1.94
C THR A 124 -5.42 2.36 2.16
N ALA A 125 -4.17 2.22 1.66
CA ALA A 125 -3.17 3.27 1.73
C ALA A 125 -3.54 4.46 0.82
N ALA A 126 -4.02 4.19 -0.40
CA ALA A 126 -4.53 5.22 -1.30
C ALA A 126 -5.70 5.99 -0.67
N ALA A 127 -6.67 5.28 -0.09
CA ALA A 127 -7.78 5.90 0.64
C ALA A 127 -7.31 6.79 1.80
N GLN A 128 -6.29 6.37 2.55
CA GLN A 128 -5.68 7.18 3.62
C GLN A 128 -4.96 8.42 3.08
N LEU A 129 -4.35 8.34 1.88
CA LEU A 129 -3.72 9.49 1.24
C LEU A 129 -4.75 10.54 0.82
N PHE A 130 -5.95 10.12 0.41
CA PHE A 130 -7.10 11.00 0.12
C PHE A 130 -7.81 11.50 1.39
N GLY A 131 -7.73 10.76 2.49
CA GLY A 131 -8.34 11.12 3.75
C GLY A 131 -7.82 12.45 4.33
N PRO A 132 -8.67 13.21 5.05
CA PRO A 132 -8.23 14.35 5.84
C PRO A 132 -7.14 13.88 6.81
N ALA A 133 -6.02 14.61 6.88
CA ALA A 133 -5.02 14.37 7.91
C ALA A 133 -5.77 14.40 9.24
N ALA A 134 -5.75 13.27 9.96
CA ALA A 134 -6.51 13.09 11.19
C ALA A 134 -6.46 14.39 11.98
N THR A 135 -7.63 14.99 12.20
CA THR A 135 -7.77 16.16 13.05
C THR A 135 -7.17 15.77 14.38
N THR A 136 -5.92 16.16 14.62
CA THR A 136 -5.38 16.21 15.96
C THR A 136 -6.26 17.23 16.64
N THR A 137 -7.30 16.77 17.32
CA THR A 137 -8.03 17.55 18.31
C THR A 137 -6.96 17.99 19.28
N SER A 138 -6.44 19.19 19.06
CA SER A 138 -5.68 19.93 20.02
C SER A 138 -6.66 20.24 21.14
N THR A 139 -6.80 19.30 22.06
CA THR A 139 -7.25 19.60 23.41
C THR A 139 -6.17 20.53 23.97
N GLY A 140 -6.35 21.83 23.69
CA GLY A 140 -5.47 22.88 24.17
C GLY A 140 -5.44 22.88 25.70
N PRO A 141 -4.36 23.37 26.31
CA PRO A 141 -4.22 23.37 27.76
C PRO A 141 -5.37 24.17 28.38
N SER A 142 -6.11 23.53 29.29
CA SER A 142 -7.03 24.22 30.19
C SER A 142 -6.20 25.18 31.05
N SER A 143 -6.06 26.42 30.60
CA SER A 143 -5.54 27.53 31.39
C SER A 143 -6.60 27.92 32.43
N SER A 144 -6.65 27.19 33.54
CA SER A 144 -7.46 27.60 34.68
C SER A 144 -6.74 28.71 35.43
N SER A 145 -7.19 29.93 35.15
CA SER A 145 -7.46 31.01 36.11
C SER A 145 -6.40 31.37 37.15
N ARG A 146 -5.73 32.49 36.84
CA ARG A 146 -5.23 33.51 37.76
C ARG A 146 -6.27 33.90 38.84
N THR A 147 -5.94 33.71 40.11
CA THR A 147 -6.48 34.44 41.29
C THR A 147 -5.30 34.54 42.28
N SER A 148 -4.50 35.60 42.39
CA SER A 148 -4.74 36.97 42.87
C SER A 148 -5.62 37.03 44.13
N ARG A 149 -4.94 37.20 45.28
CA ARG A 149 -5.26 37.95 46.52
C ARG A 149 -4.35 37.38 47.61
N ASP A 150 -3.28 38.10 47.93
CA ASP A 150 -3.14 39.07 49.05
C ASP A 150 -2.64 38.36 50.31
#